data_AF-A0AAD7R8G0-F1
#
_entry.id   AF-A0AAD7R8G0-F1
#
_cell.length_a   1.000
_cell.length_b   1.000
_cell.length_c   1.000
_cell.angle_alpha   90.00
_cell.angle_beta   90.00
_cell.angle_gamma   90.00
#
_symmetry.space_group_name_H-M   'P 1'
#
loop_
_entity.id
_entity.type
_entity.pdbx_description
1 polymer ?
#
loop_
_entity_poly.entity_id
_entity_poly.type
_entity_poly.pdbx_seq_one_letter_code
_entity_poly.pdbx_strand_id
1 'polypeptide(L)'
;MIRLIVSEILIVCPTPGKRHLREIARKMVVTYPSSFKDVIEGEIVGSGYDSLTKQLMSKVDNCKRGNTPLALKRRASNTREGEAPKTMRLDSYGCVNWLPDKLPPSETNESQKRTQEELKNMYADKSNDARSIEKKMAATFYTQRKDIIGGMEVCDLEKEWPYLFETLGMKTHFKELTGVDVKKEAMASKSERVVSYLMSCEKRSKTETVLAEMKVAKEKHLEANLPGTLLLLLNYFNEEVDQMFHMVDETCLPSEVDCTKLPRTPCIIVCGSSPVTAEHFMISVDQIIVNGSITNFSDALLLMFGPYYCLNISYPATLGTTLEFLQRCLFKINPDKGSKVERGSRKQAVNPKVLSMISRIADFEWRE
;
A
#
# COMPACT_ATOMS: atom_id res chain seq x y z
N MET A 1 -14.18 25.03 15.64
CA MET A 1 -15.19 23.96 15.79
C MET A 1 -14.80 22.87 16.77
N ILE A 2 -13.78 22.02 16.51
CA ILE A 2 -13.34 20.95 17.44
C ILE A 2 -13.09 21.43 18.88
N ARG A 3 -12.52 22.63 19.03
CA ARG A 3 -12.29 23.24 20.35
C ARG A 3 -13.59 23.44 21.15
N LEU A 4 -14.65 23.93 20.50
CA LEU A 4 -15.95 24.17 21.13
C LEU A 4 -16.61 22.85 21.51
N ILE A 5 -16.58 21.87 20.59
CA ILE A 5 -17.12 20.53 20.83
C ILE A 5 -16.42 19.86 22.01
N VAL A 6 -15.09 19.93 22.08
CA VAL A 6 -14.36 19.35 23.22
C VAL A 6 -14.67 20.08 24.52
N SER A 7 -14.88 21.40 24.51
CA SER A 7 -15.34 22.11 25.71
C SER A 7 -16.68 21.58 26.22
N GLU A 8 -17.66 21.40 25.33
CA GLU A 8 -18.97 20.81 25.69
C GLU A 8 -18.84 19.37 26.19
N ILE A 9 -18.02 18.55 25.52
CA ILE A 9 -17.75 17.18 25.96
C ILE A 9 -17.17 17.16 27.38
N LEU A 10 -16.25 18.06 27.68
CA LEU A 10 -15.58 18.10 29.00
C LEU A 10 -16.49 18.63 30.11
N ILE A 11 -17.52 19.44 29.78
CA ILE A 11 -18.59 19.82 30.74
C ILE A 11 -19.39 18.58 31.15
N VAL A 12 -19.77 17.74 30.18
CA VAL A 12 -20.59 16.54 30.44
C VAL A 12 -19.77 15.38 31.00
N CYS A 13 -18.55 15.18 30.48
CA CYS A 13 -17.66 14.10 30.87
C CYS A 13 -16.22 14.64 30.96
N PRO A 14 -15.72 14.95 32.18
CA PRO A 14 -14.37 15.50 32.36
C PRO A 14 -13.23 14.56 31.93
N THR A 15 -13.48 13.25 31.94
CA THR A 15 -12.50 12.20 31.57
C THR A 15 -13.01 11.28 30.46
N PRO A 16 -13.29 11.81 29.25
CA PRO A 16 -13.90 11.01 28.20
C PRO A 16 -12.88 9.98 27.69
N GLY A 17 -13.27 8.70 27.70
CA GLY A 17 -12.49 7.62 27.13
C GLY A 17 -12.54 7.61 25.59
N LYS A 18 -11.57 6.92 24.97
CA LYS A 18 -11.48 6.79 23.50
C LYS A 18 -12.77 6.31 22.84
N ARG A 19 -13.51 5.39 23.50
CA ARG A 19 -14.78 4.84 22.99
C ARG A 19 -15.86 5.93 22.88
N HIS A 20 -15.94 6.83 23.86
CA HIS A 20 -16.92 7.93 23.86
C HIS A 20 -16.62 8.93 22.75
N LEU A 21 -15.34 9.34 22.62
CA LEU A 21 -14.92 10.28 21.58
C LEU A 21 -15.14 9.72 20.17
N ARG A 22 -14.92 8.41 19.99
CA ARG A 22 -15.21 7.71 18.73
C ARG A 22 -16.71 7.73 18.40
N GLU A 23 -17.57 7.46 19.37
CA GLU A 23 -19.02 7.44 19.14
C GLU A 23 -19.55 8.85 18.83
N ILE A 24 -19.01 9.87 19.47
CA ILE A 24 -19.33 11.27 19.16
C ILE A 24 -18.89 11.62 17.74
N ALA A 25 -17.66 11.29 17.35
CA ALA A 25 -17.17 11.50 15.99
C ALA A 25 -18.05 10.79 14.95
N ARG A 26 -18.43 9.53 15.19
CA ARG A 26 -19.33 8.78 14.34
C ARG A 26 -20.68 9.49 14.15
N LYS A 27 -21.32 9.94 15.24
CA LYS A 27 -22.60 10.66 15.16
C LYS A 27 -22.48 11.99 14.42
N MET A 28 -21.39 12.72 14.62
CA MET A 28 -21.13 13.95 13.90
C MET A 28 -20.98 13.72 12.39
N VAL A 29 -20.23 12.70 11.98
CA VAL A 29 -20.07 12.34 10.56
C VAL A 29 -21.38 11.88 9.95
N VAL A 30 -22.21 11.12 10.68
CA VAL A 30 -23.55 10.74 10.19
C VAL A 30 -24.45 11.95 9.98
N THR A 31 -24.36 12.96 10.85
CA THR A 31 -25.21 14.15 10.79
C THR A 31 -24.73 15.16 9.74
N TYR A 32 -23.41 15.28 9.59
CA TYR A 32 -22.77 16.25 8.69
C TYR A 32 -21.68 15.56 7.83
N PRO A 33 -22.07 14.65 6.93
CA PRO A 33 -21.13 13.83 6.17
C PRO A 33 -20.24 14.68 5.26
N SER A 34 -20.78 15.74 4.65
CA SER A 34 -20.03 16.62 3.75
C SER A 34 -18.87 17.36 4.42
N SER A 35 -18.91 17.52 5.75
CA SER A 35 -17.95 18.34 6.49
C SER A 35 -16.89 17.55 7.27
N PHE A 36 -17.20 16.31 7.65
CA PHE A 36 -16.33 15.55 8.58
C PHE A 36 -15.98 14.14 8.12
N LYS A 37 -16.61 13.65 7.05
CA LYS A 37 -16.36 12.29 6.60
C LYS A 37 -14.98 12.20 5.97
N ASP A 38 -14.20 11.20 6.37
CA ASP A 38 -12.90 10.91 5.77
C ASP A 38 -13.13 10.39 4.35
N VAL A 39 -13.12 11.28 3.37
CA VAL A 39 -13.38 10.97 1.96
C VAL A 39 -12.19 11.40 1.11
N ILE A 40 -11.76 10.52 0.21
CA ILE A 40 -10.84 10.84 -0.89
C ILE A 40 -11.54 10.45 -2.19
N GLU A 41 -11.79 11.43 -3.07
CA GLU A 41 -12.41 11.18 -4.40
C GLU A 41 -13.73 10.39 -4.33
N GLY A 42 -14.59 10.68 -3.36
CA GLY A 42 -15.87 9.99 -3.17
C GLY A 42 -15.80 8.67 -2.40
N GLU A 43 -14.61 8.12 -2.17
CA GLU A 43 -14.40 6.88 -1.41
C GLU A 43 -14.15 7.16 0.08
N ILE A 44 -14.75 6.35 0.94
CA ILE A 44 -14.63 6.47 2.40
C ILE A 44 -13.32 5.83 2.87
N VAL A 45 -12.52 6.56 3.64
CA VAL A 45 -11.25 6.05 4.20
C VAL A 45 -11.45 5.51 5.61
N GLY A 46 -11.07 4.26 5.85
CA GLY A 46 -11.24 3.60 7.15
C GLY A 46 -12.70 3.57 7.56
N SER A 47 -13.01 3.93 8.81
CA SER A 47 -14.41 4.01 9.27
C SER A 47 -15.14 5.29 8.83
N GLY A 48 -14.47 6.21 8.14
CA GLY A 48 -15.02 7.49 7.69
C GLY A 48 -15.07 8.58 8.77
N TYR A 49 -14.71 8.29 10.02
CA TYR A 49 -14.69 9.27 11.13
C TYR A 49 -13.42 9.16 11.99
N ASP A 50 -12.39 8.50 11.48
CA ASP A 50 -11.15 8.22 12.21
C ASP A 50 -10.31 9.50 12.39
N SER A 51 -10.27 10.39 11.39
CA SER A 51 -9.57 11.68 11.52
C SER A 51 -10.23 12.55 12.59
N LEU A 52 -11.56 12.66 12.58
CA LEU A 52 -12.33 13.43 13.56
C LEU A 52 -12.13 12.87 14.97
N THR A 53 -12.16 11.55 15.12
CA THR A 53 -11.87 10.88 16.39
C THR A 53 -10.48 11.26 16.90
N LYS A 54 -9.47 11.25 16.02
CA LYS A 54 -8.09 11.64 16.36
C LYS A 54 -8.00 13.11 16.79
N GLN A 55 -8.67 14.02 16.06
CA GLN A 55 -8.70 15.45 16.40
C GLN A 55 -9.33 15.70 17.78
N LEU A 56 -10.45 15.04 18.09
CA LEU A 56 -11.09 15.12 19.41
C LEU A 56 -10.17 14.59 20.52
N MET A 57 -9.54 13.43 20.32
CA MET A 57 -8.60 12.85 21.27
C MET A 57 -7.42 13.78 21.56
N SER A 58 -6.74 14.27 20.51
CA SER A 58 -5.60 15.16 20.67
C SER A 58 -5.97 16.45 21.41
N LYS A 59 -7.17 16.99 21.19
CA LYS A 59 -7.62 18.20 21.89
C LYS A 59 -7.96 17.92 23.35
N VAL A 60 -8.61 16.81 23.67
CA VAL A 60 -8.84 16.38 25.07
C VAL A 60 -7.51 16.20 25.80
N ASP A 61 -6.54 15.51 25.19
CA ASP A 61 -5.22 15.30 25.77
C ASP A 61 -4.51 16.64 26.02
N ASN A 62 -4.57 17.58 25.06
CA ASN A 62 -3.99 18.90 25.21
C ASN A 62 -4.63 19.72 26.33
N CYS A 63 -5.95 19.63 26.52
CA CYS A 63 -6.66 20.30 27.63
C CYS A 63 -6.29 19.71 29.00
N LYS A 64 -5.88 18.44 29.06
CA LYS A 64 -5.47 17.76 30.30
C LYS A 64 -4.00 17.97 30.68
N ARG A 65 -3.15 18.46 29.77
CA ARG A 65 -1.70 18.66 30.01
C ARG A 65 -1.36 19.65 31.13
N GLY A 66 -2.31 20.46 31.59
CA GLY A 66 -2.13 21.37 32.74
C GLY A 66 -2.47 20.78 34.12
N ASN A 67 -3.15 19.62 34.19
CA ASN A 67 -3.73 19.08 35.44
C ASN A 67 -3.11 17.74 35.88
N THR A 68 -1.97 17.33 35.34
CA THR A 68 -1.30 16.08 35.72
C THR A 68 0.12 16.35 36.25
N PRO A 69 0.43 16.01 37.52
CA PRO A 69 1.81 16.01 38.00
C PRO A 69 2.66 15.07 37.15
N LEU A 70 3.87 15.50 36.78
CA LEU A 70 4.83 14.82 35.89
C LEU A 70 5.39 13.47 36.42
N ALA A 71 4.78 12.85 37.44
CA ALA A 71 5.40 11.78 38.22
C ALA A 71 4.88 10.33 37.96
N LEU A 72 3.95 10.08 37.02
CA LEU A 72 3.35 8.73 36.86
C LEU A 72 3.41 8.19 35.43
N LYS A 73 4.60 8.24 34.80
CA LYS A 73 4.84 7.46 33.58
C LYS A 73 6.22 6.81 33.53
N ARG A 74 6.58 6.13 34.61
CA ARG A 74 7.55 5.02 34.58
C ARG A 74 7.03 3.90 35.47
N ARG A 75 6.42 2.89 34.85
CA ARG A 75 6.59 1.48 35.22
C ARG A 75 6.12 0.61 34.06
N ALA A 76 7.06 -0.17 33.56
CA ALA A 76 6.89 -1.21 32.57
C ALA A 76 6.33 -2.50 33.19
N SER A 77 5.88 -3.38 32.29
CA SER A 77 5.71 -4.83 32.41
C SER A 77 4.82 -5.38 33.54
N ASN A 78 3.82 -6.16 33.15
CA ASN A 78 3.75 -7.53 33.62
C ASN A 78 3.19 -8.44 32.52
N THR A 79 4.03 -9.42 32.21
CA THR A 79 3.83 -10.67 31.49
C THR A 79 2.54 -11.36 31.91
N ARG A 80 1.82 -11.93 30.94
CA ARG A 80 0.99 -13.11 31.16
C ARG A 80 1.30 -14.10 30.04
N GLU A 81 2.01 -15.13 30.42
CA GLU A 81 2.16 -16.37 29.68
C GLU A 81 0.82 -17.11 29.65
N GLY A 82 0.59 -17.88 28.58
CA GLY A 82 -0.52 -18.83 28.48
C GLY A 82 -1.72 -18.32 27.70
N GLU A 83 -1.59 -18.18 26.38
CA GLU A 83 -2.72 -18.38 25.49
C GLU A 83 -2.32 -19.38 24.40
N ALA A 84 -3.12 -20.46 24.28
CA ALA A 84 -3.06 -21.45 23.22
C ALA A 84 -2.99 -20.79 21.83
N PRO A 85 -2.41 -21.45 20.80
CA PRO A 85 -2.23 -20.84 19.50
C PRO A 85 -3.61 -20.48 18.93
N LYS A 86 -3.94 -19.19 19.00
CA LYS A 86 -5.12 -18.65 18.32
C LYS A 86 -4.84 -18.86 16.84
N THR A 87 -5.59 -19.78 16.22
CA THR A 87 -5.73 -19.87 14.76
C THR A 87 -5.75 -18.47 14.20
N MET A 88 -4.69 -18.13 13.46
CA MET A 88 -4.45 -16.78 12.96
C MET A 88 -5.66 -16.40 12.12
N ARG A 89 -6.52 -15.49 12.62
CA ARG A 89 -7.59 -14.91 11.80
C ARG A 89 -6.89 -14.19 10.65
N LEU A 90 -6.86 -14.80 9.47
CA LEU A 90 -6.37 -14.17 8.25
C LEU A 90 -7.26 -12.97 7.97
N ASP A 91 -6.74 -11.79 8.30
CA ASP A 91 -7.36 -10.51 7.94
C ASP A 91 -7.27 -10.44 6.41
N SER A 92 -8.38 -10.32 5.69
CA SER A 92 -8.36 -10.30 4.22
C SER A 92 -7.79 -9.00 3.66
N TYR A 93 -7.47 -8.01 4.52
CA TYR A 93 -6.85 -6.72 4.16
C TYR A 93 -7.54 -5.96 3.01
N GLY A 94 -8.84 -6.17 2.80
CA GLY A 94 -9.60 -5.56 1.70
C GLY A 94 -9.71 -6.43 0.44
N CYS A 95 -9.18 -7.66 0.45
CA CYS A 95 -9.41 -8.65 -0.59
C CYS A 95 -10.86 -9.16 -0.55
N VAL A 96 -11.54 -9.11 -1.69
CA VAL A 96 -12.92 -9.57 -1.87
C VAL A 96 -12.98 -11.07 -2.19
N ASN A 97 -11.94 -11.61 -2.82
CA ASN A 97 -11.85 -13.03 -3.21
C ASN A 97 -10.56 -13.67 -2.64
N TRP A 98 -10.40 -13.62 -1.31
CA TRP A 98 -9.17 -14.00 -0.61
C TRP A 98 -8.77 -15.47 -0.77
N LEU A 99 -9.74 -16.36 -0.53
CA LEU A 99 -9.58 -17.81 -0.61
C LEU A 99 -10.82 -18.39 -1.31
N PRO A 100 -10.68 -18.80 -2.58
CA PRO A 100 -11.75 -19.50 -3.28
C PRO A 100 -12.07 -20.84 -2.60
N ASP A 101 -13.29 -21.02 -2.11
CA ASP A 101 -13.69 -22.24 -1.39
C ASP A 101 -13.94 -23.44 -2.32
N LYS A 102 -14.24 -23.19 -3.60
CA LYS A 102 -14.57 -24.21 -4.60
C LYS A 102 -14.09 -23.80 -5.99
N LEU A 103 -13.83 -24.79 -6.83
CA LEU A 103 -13.64 -24.57 -8.27
C LEU A 103 -14.88 -23.92 -8.88
N PRO A 104 -14.71 -23.02 -9.87
CA PRO A 104 -15.82 -22.53 -10.68
C PRO A 104 -16.62 -23.70 -11.29
N PRO A 105 -17.96 -23.61 -11.43
CA PRO A 105 -18.77 -24.71 -11.96
C PRO A 105 -18.37 -25.20 -13.36
N SER A 106 -17.70 -24.35 -14.14
CA SER A 106 -17.20 -24.66 -15.48
C SER A 106 -15.82 -25.32 -15.50
N GLU A 107 -15.17 -25.50 -14.34
CA GLU A 107 -13.77 -25.91 -14.22
C GLU A 107 -13.63 -27.23 -13.46
N THR A 108 -12.66 -28.05 -13.87
CA THR A 108 -12.19 -29.25 -13.16
C THR A 108 -10.70 -29.13 -12.83
N ASN A 109 -10.15 -30.01 -11.99
CA ASN A 109 -8.72 -30.00 -11.72
C ASN A 109 -7.89 -30.23 -13.00
N GLU A 110 -8.39 -31.05 -13.93
CA GLU A 110 -7.75 -31.32 -15.21
C GLU A 110 -7.78 -30.11 -16.14
N SER A 111 -8.91 -29.37 -16.20
CA SER A 111 -8.99 -28.14 -17.03
C SER A 111 -8.08 -27.04 -16.49
N GLN A 112 -7.98 -26.90 -15.16
CA GLN A 112 -7.06 -25.99 -14.50
C GLN A 112 -5.60 -26.30 -14.88
N LYS A 113 -5.19 -27.56 -14.71
CA LYS A 113 -3.82 -28.00 -15.04
C LYS A 113 -3.50 -27.83 -16.52
N ARG A 114 -4.45 -28.15 -17.40
CA ARG A 114 -4.28 -27.91 -18.84
C ARG A 114 -4.09 -26.43 -19.15
N THR A 115 -4.91 -25.56 -18.55
CA THR A 115 -4.83 -24.11 -18.78
C THR A 115 -3.54 -23.51 -18.21
N GLN A 116 -3.04 -24.05 -17.09
CA GLN A 116 -1.73 -23.71 -16.54
C GLN A 116 -0.59 -24.02 -17.52
N GLU A 117 -0.56 -25.24 -18.07
CA GLU A 117 0.45 -25.62 -19.08
C GLU A 117 0.33 -24.77 -20.36
N GLU A 118 -0.88 -24.44 -20.79
CA GLU A 118 -1.10 -23.51 -21.89
C GLU A 118 -0.53 -22.10 -21.58
N LEU A 119 -0.69 -21.58 -20.36
CA LEU A 119 -0.07 -20.32 -19.94
C LEU A 119 1.47 -20.42 -19.94
N LYS A 120 2.05 -21.52 -19.46
CA LYS A 120 3.51 -21.74 -19.47
C LYS A 120 4.07 -21.73 -20.90
N ASN A 121 3.38 -22.42 -21.82
CA ASN A 121 3.74 -22.42 -23.24
C ASN A 121 3.61 -21.02 -23.87
N MET A 122 2.52 -20.31 -23.59
CA MET A 122 2.32 -18.93 -24.08
C MET A 122 3.42 -17.99 -23.59
N TYR A 123 3.90 -18.16 -22.36
CA TYR A 123 5.00 -17.39 -21.81
C TYR A 123 6.33 -17.71 -22.51
N ALA A 124 6.64 -19.01 -22.67
CA ALA A 124 7.83 -19.47 -23.38
C ALA A 124 7.89 -18.96 -24.84
N ASP A 125 6.74 -18.93 -25.51
CA ASP A 125 6.58 -18.45 -26.88
C ASP A 125 6.51 -16.91 -26.99
N LYS A 126 6.56 -16.18 -25.85
CA LYS A 126 6.40 -14.72 -25.78
C LYS A 126 5.11 -14.22 -26.45
N SER A 127 4.01 -14.96 -26.24
CA SER A 127 2.70 -14.63 -26.80
C SER A 127 2.25 -13.22 -26.43
N ASN A 128 1.71 -12.50 -27.42
CA ASN A 128 1.12 -11.18 -27.25
C ASN A 128 -0.42 -11.21 -27.20
N ASP A 129 -1.04 -12.40 -27.13
CA ASP A 129 -2.51 -12.54 -27.05
C ASP A 129 -3.02 -12.21 -25.65
N ALA A 130 -3.10 -10.91 -25.37
CA ALA A 130 -3.48 -10.38 -24.07
C ALA A 130 -4.85 -10.90 -23.61
N ARG A 131 -5.82 -11.01 -24.53
CA ARG A 131 -7.18 -11.46 -24.19
C ARG A 131 -7.18 -12.92 -23.75
N SER A 132 -6.43 -13.77 -24.45
CA SER A 132 -6.30 -15.18 -24.08
C SER A 132 -5.59 -15.33 -22.73
N ILE A 133 -4.50 -14.59 -22.50
CA ILE A 133 -3.76 -14.59 -21.23
C ILE A 133 -4.69 -14.16 -20.08
N GLU A 134 -5.38 -13.02 -20.19
CA GLU A 134 -6.32 -12.54 -19.16
C GLU A 134 -7.41 -13.57 -18.85
N LYS A 135 -8.03 -14.15 -19.88
CA LYS A 135 -9.08 -15.15 -19.71
C LYS A 135 -8.56 -16.39 -18.96
N LYS A 136 -7.37 -16.88 -19.33
CA LYS A 136 -6.74 -18.05 -18.71
C LYS A 136 -6.26 -17.78 -17.30
N MET A 137 -5.73 -16.59 -17.03
CA MET A 137 -5.37 -16.13 -15.70
C MET A 137 -6.58 -16.07 -14.77
N ALA A 138 -7.71 -15.54 -15.26
CA ALA A 138 -8.96 -15.52 -14.49
C ALA A 138 -9.54 -16.92 -14.28
N ALA A 139 -9.55 -17.77 -15.32
CA ALA A 139 -10.04 -19.13 -15.23
C ALA A 139 -9.25 -19.97 -14.20
N THR A 140 -7.93 -19.76 -14.11
CA THR A 140 -7.05 -20.50 -13.20
C THR A 140 -6.81 -19.84 -11.85
N PHE A 141 -7.54 -18.76 -11.52
CA PHE A 141 -7.38 -18.02 -10.27
C PHE A 141 -7.46 -18.92 -9.03
N TYR A 142 -8.40 -19.88 -9.02
CA TYR A 142 -8.55 -20.86 -7.94
C TYR A 142 -7.24 -21.59 -7.63
N THR A 143 -6.58 -22.16 -8.66
CA THR A 143 -5.36 -22.96 -8.48
C THR A 143 -4.17 -22.08 -8.12
N GLN A 144 -4.04 -20.91 -8.77
CA GLN A 144 -3.03 -19.91 -8.40
C GLN A 144 -3.12 -19.55 -6.90
N ARG A 145 -4.31 -19.24 -6.39
CA ARG A 145 -4.52 -18.93 -4.96
C ARG A 145 -4.17 -20.10 -4.05
N LYS A 146 -4.51 -21.33 -4.46
CA LYS A 146 -4.20 -22.54 -3.70
C LYS A 146 -2.69 -22.76 -3.57
N ASP A 147 -1.94 -22.59 -4.64
CA ASP A 147 -0.48 -22.76 -4.64
C ASP A 147 0.19 -21.68 -3.78
N ILE A 148 -0.24 -20.42 -3.92
CA ILE A 148 0.26 -19.29 -3.12
C ILE A 148 -0.02 -19.50 -1.62
N ILE A 149 -1.27 -19.79 -1.25
CA ILE A 149 -1.66 -19.95 0.17
C ILE A 149 -1.10 -21.26 0.74
N GLY A 150 -0.87 -22.26 -0.11
CA GLY A 150 -0.17 -23.49 0.20
C GLY A 150 1.31 -23.30 0.51
N GLY A 151 1.86 -22.10 0.31
CA GLY A 151 3.24 -21.75 0.64
C GLY A 151 4.25 -22.15 -0.43
N MET A 152 3.84 -22.23 -1.70
CA MET A 152 4.77 -22.42 -2.80
C MET A 152 5.81 -21.29 -2.82
N GLU A 153 7.09 -21.64 -2.98
CA GLU A 153 8.19 -20.68 -3.01
C GLU A 153 8.12 -19.81 -4.28
N VAL A 154 8.67 -18.59 -4.21
CA VAL A 154 8.63 -17.62 -5.33
C VAL A 154 9.29 -18.18 -6.58
N CYS A 155 10.41 -18.90 -6.44
CA CYS A 155 11.12 -19.52 -7.57
C CYS A 155 10.30 -20.60 -8.28
N ASP A 156 9.41 -21.29 -7.57
CA ASP A 156 8.53 -22.31 -8.15
C ASP A 156 7.25 -21.68 -8.70
N LEU A 157 6.72 -20.65 -8.03
CA LEU A 157 5.63 -19.83 -8.58
C LEU A 157 6.02 -19.20 -9.91
N GLU A 158 7.26 -18.77 -10.09
CA GLU A 158 7.75 -18.21 -11.36
C GLU A 158 7.71 -19.23 -12.49
N LYS A 159 8.02 -20.50 -12.20
CA LYS A 159 8.00 -21.59 -13.18
C LYS A 159 6.57 -22.05 -13.49
N GLU A 160 5.73 -22.15 -12.46
CA GLU A 160 4.39 -22.71 -12.56
C GLU A 160 3.33 -21.68 -12.98
N TRP A 161 3.56 -20.41 -12.68
CA TRP A 161 2.67 -19.29 -12.94
C TRP A 161 3.44 -18.03 -13.37
N PRO A 162 4.21 -18.06 -14.47
CA PRO A 162 5.11 -16.96 -14.85
C PRO A 162 4.38 -15.61 -15.00
N TYR A 163 3.14 -15.63 -15.51
CA TYR A 163 2.33 -14.43 -15.67
C TYR A 163 1.90 -13.76 -14.34
N LEU A 164 2.07 -14.40 -13.17
CA LEU A 164 1.95 -13.72 -11.88
C LEU A 164 2.99 -12.62 -11.70
N PHE A 165 4.09 -12.64 -12.45
CA PHE A 165 5.19 -11.67 -12.39
C PHE A 165 5.27 -10.79 -13.65
N GLU A 166 4.26 -10.88 -14.52
CA GLU A 166 4.07 -10.02 -15.68
C GLU A 166 2.92 -9.05 -15.44
N THR A 167 3.02 -7.83 -15.98
CA THR A 167 2.04 -6.76 -15.74
C THR A 167 0.60 -7.19 -15.99
N LEU A 168 0.37 -7.90 -17.10
CA LEU A 168 -0.96 -8.33 -17.53
C LEU A 168 -1.57 -9.35 -16.56
N GLY A 169 -0.81 -10.38 -16.20
CA GLY A 169 -1.29 -11.43 -15.31
C GLY A 169 -1.40 -10.94 -13.86
N MET A 170 -0.44 -10.14 -13.39
CA MET A 170 -0.52 -9.46 -12.09
C MET A 170 -1.77 -8.60 -11.99
N LYS A 171 -2.05 -7.76 -13.01
CA LYS A 171 -3.26 -6.91 -13.03
C LYS A 171 -4.53 -7.76 -12.96
N THR A 172 -4.58 -8.85 -13.72
CA THR A 172 -5.74 -9.76 -13.75
C THR A 172 -5.97 -10.41 -12.40
N HIS A 173 -4.93 -11.01 -11.81
CA HIS A 173 -5.00 -11.66 -10.51
C HIS A 173 -5.34 -10.66 -9.38
N PHE A 174 -4.70 -9.49 -9.40
CA PHE A 174 -4.92 -8.45 -8.41
C PHE A 174 -6.37 -7.93 -8.45
N LYS A 175 -6.94 -7.74 -9.65
CA LYS A 175 -8.33 -7.33 -9.83
C LYS A 175 -9.29 -8.40 -9.30
N GLU A 176 -9.06 -9.67 -9.60
CA GLU A 176 -9.89 -10.76 -9.09
C GLU A 176 -9.82 -10.85 -7.56
N LEU A 177 -8.63 -10.69 -6.98
CA LEU A 177 -8.39 -10.75 -5.54
C LEU A 177 -9.00 -9.57 -4.77
N THR A 178 -8.85 -8.36 -5.29
CA THR A 178 -9.17 -7.10 -4.56
C THR A 178 -10.42 -6.39 -5.05
N GLY A 179 -10.91 -6.72 -6.25
CA GLY A 179 -11.96 -5.98 -6.95
C GLY A 179 -11.50 -4.65 -7.56
N VAL A 180 -10.22 -4.28 -7.42
CA VAL A 180 -9.68 -3.01 -7.90
C VAL A 180 -9.13 -3.14 -9.31
N ASP A 181 -9.63 -2.30 -10.22
CA ASP A 181 -9.05 -2.13 -11.55
C ASP A 181 -8.02 -0.99 -11.55
N VAL A 182 -6.74 -1.35 -11.63
CA VAL A 182 -5.64 -0.39 -11.60
C VAL A 182 -5.53 0.32 -12.95
N LYS A 183 -5.72 1.64 -12.94
CA LYS A 183 -5.63 2.52 -14.12
C LYS A 183 -4.43 3.46 -14.00
N LYS A 184 -3.61 3.54 -15.05
CA LYS A 184 -2.38 4.35 -15.06
C LYS A 184 -2.69 5.84 -14.89
N GLU A 185 -3.76 6.32 -15.52
CA GLU A 185 -4.22 7.71 -15.49
C GLU A 185 -4.69 8.12 -14.08
N ALA A 186 -5.33 7.18 -13.37
CA ALA A 186 -5.75 7.39 -11.98
C ALA A 186 -4.56 7.44 -11.02
N MET A 187 -3.46 6.73 -11.31
CA MET A 187 -2.22 6.85 -10.53
C MET A 187 -1.52 8.18 -10.79
N ALA A 188 -1.44 8.60 -12.06
CA ALA A 188 -0.77 9.84 -12.47
C ALA A 188 -1.46 11.10 -11.91
N SER A 189 -2.79 11.17 -11.97
CA SER A 189 -3.54 12.31 -11.41
C SER A 189 -3.38 12.43 -9.89
N LYS A 190 -3.34 11.32 -9.17
CA LYS A 190 -3.10 11.30 -7.73
C LYS A 190 -1.67 11.64 -7.36
N SER A 191 -0.70 11.16 -8.12
CA SER A 191 0.72 11.47 -7.90
C SER A 191 0.96 12.97 -8.05
N GLU A 192 0.37 13.59 -9.08
CA GLU A 192 0.44 15.05 -9.27
C GLU A 192 -0.11 15.84 -8.07
N ARG A 193 -1.29 15.46 -7.54
CA ARG A 193 -1.87 16.10 -6.34
C ARG A 193 -0.96 16.00 -5.11
N VAL A 194 -0.37 14.82 -4.89
CA VAL A 194 0.56 14.60 -3.78
C VAL A 194 1.83 15.44 -3.96
N VAL A 195 2.37 15.51 -5.17
CA VAL A 195 3.55 16.33 -5.49
C VAL A 195 3.24 17.80 -5.24
N SER A 196 2.12 18.33 -5.72
CA SER A 196 1.70 19.73 -5.49
C SER A 196 1.62 20.08 -4.01
N TYR A 197 0.96 19.23 -3.21
CA TYR A 197 0.92 19.41 -1.77
C TYR A 197 2.32 19.40 -1.14
N LEU A 198 3.18 18.44 -1.49
CA LEU A 198 4.52 18.32 -0.92
C LEU A 198 5.45 19.46 -1.37
N MET A 199 5.25 20.03 -2.57
CA MET A 199 5.94 21.23 -3.04
C MET A 199 5.54 22.49 -2.26
N SER A 200 4.30 22.55 -1.77
CA SER A 200 3.81 23.67 -0.93
C SER A 200 4.34 23.65 0.51
N CYS A 201 4.85 22.49 0.97
CA CYS A 201 5.41 22.33 2.30
C CYS A 201 6.80 23.00 2.41
N GLU A 202 7.25 23.29 3.63
CA GLU A 202 8.62 23.77 3.86
C GLU A 202 9.65 22.80 3.27
N LYS A 203 10.52 23.35 2.42
CA LYS A 203 11.49 22.56 1.66
C LYS A 203 12.59 22.04 2.58
N ARG A 204 12.81 20.73 2.53
CA ARG A 204 13.98 20.05 3.10
C ARG A 204 14.95 19.73 1.96
N SER A 205 16.25 19.67 2.25
CA SER A 205 17.28 19.40 1.23
C SER A 205 17.00 18.16 0.38
N LYS A 206 16.61 17.03 1.00
CA LYS A 206 16.24 15.80 0.28
C LYS A 206 15.04 15.98 -0.67
N THR A 207 14.07 16.83 -0.29
CA THR A 207 12.91 17.16 -1.13
C THR A 207 13.33 17.99 -2.33
N GLU A 208 14.26 18.93 -2.15
CA GLU A 208 14.78 19.76 -3.24
C GLU A 208 15.54 18.95 -4.28
N THR A 209 16.34 17.97 -3.85
CA THR A 209 17.03 17.03 -4.76
C THR A 209 16.02 16.29 -5.65
N VAL A 210 14.99 15.67 -5.06
CA VAL A 210 13.97 14.95 -5.83
C VAL A 210 13.24 15.89 -6.79
N LEU A 211 12.89 17.10 -6.37
CA LEU A 211 12.23 18.08 -7.24
C LEU A 211 13.13 18.54 -8.39
N ALA A 212 14.44 18.63 -8.20
CA ALA A 212 15.38 18.95 -9.27
C ALA A 212 15.46 17.80 -10.29
N GLU A 213 15.56 16.55 -9.82
CA GLU A 213 15.55 15.36 -10.68
C GLU A 213 14.24 15.27 -11.48
N MET A 214 13.09 15.56 -10.85
CA MET A 214 11.80 15.59 -11.52
C MET A 214 11.74 16.63 -12.65
N LYS A 215 12.42 17.78 -12.51
CA LYS A 215 12.51 18.77 -13.59
C LYS A 215 13.32 18.24 -14.76
N VAL A 216 14.48 17.65 -14.48
CA VAL A 216 15.34 17.03 -15.51
C VAL A 216 14.60 15.91 -16.25
N ALA A 217 13.88 15.05 -15.53
CA ALA A 217 13.07 13.99 -16.13
C ALA A 217 11.96 14.55 -17.04
N LYS A 218 11.27 15.62 -16.63
CA LYS A 218 10.26 16.31 -17.45
C LYS A 218 10.86 16.92 -18.73
N GLU A 219 12.05 17.51 -18.64
CA GLU A 219 12.78 18.03 -19.80
C GLU A 219 13.15 16.93 -20.80
N LYS A 220 13.39 15.71 -20.31
CA LYS A 220 13.61 14.50 -21.11
C LYS A 220 12.32 13.77 -21.53
N HIS A 221 11.14 14.32 -21.24
CA HIS A 221 9.85 13.70 -21.51
C HIS A 221 9.62 12.34 -20.82
N LEU A 222 10.28 12.09 -19.70
CA LEU A 222 10.09 10.90 -18.86
C LEU A 222 8.91 11.09 -17.88
N GLU A 223 8.35 9.99 -17.37
CA GLU A 223 7.43 10.06 -16.24
C GLU A 223 8.22 10.44 -14.98
N ALA A 224 8.00 11.67 -14.49
CA ALA A 224 8.63 12.16 -13.27
C ALA A 224 7.72 12.14 -12.01
N ASN A 225 6.40 12.24 -12.18
CA ASN A 225 5.46 12.48 -11.08
C ASN A 225 5.28 11.24 -10.20
N LEU A 226 5.12 10.05 -10.77
CA LEU A 226 4.91 8.82 -10.02
C LEU A 226 6.16 8.36 -9.24
N PRO A 227 7.36 8.19 -9.83
CA PRO A 227 8.57 7.88 -9.07
C PRO A 227 8.94 9.00 -8.09
N GLY A 228 8.77 10.26 -8.51
CA GLY A 228 8.97 11.43 -7.65
C GLY A 228 8.05 11.41 -6.43
N THR A 229 6.77 11.06 -6.59
CA THR A 229 5.82 10.93 -5.47
C THR A 229 6.29 9.90 -4.46
N LEU A 230 6.76 8.73 -4.92
CA LEU A 230 7.24 7.68 -4.01
C LEU A 230 8.46 8.14 -3.21
N LEU A 231 9.46 8.76 -3.85
CA LEU A 231 10.63 9.32 -3.17
C LEU A 231 10.26 10.43 -2.19
N LEU A 232 9.34 11.32 -2.57
CA LEU A 232 8.86 12.39 -1.70
C LEU A 232 8.10 11.83 -0.48
N LEU A 233 7.29 10.79 -0.64
CA LEU A 233 6.59 10.11 0.45
C LEU A 233 7.56 9.46 1.44
N LEU A 234 8.55 8.71 0.93
CA LEU A 234 9.59 8.08 1.74
C LEU A 234 10.36 9.13 2.56
N ASN A 235 10.76 10.23 1.92
CA ASN A 235 11.41 11.36 2.58
C ASN A 235 10.50 12.04 3.62
N TYR A 236 9.21 12.22 3.31
CA TYR A 236 8.24 12.84 4.21
C TYR A 236 8.00 12.01 5.47
N PHE A 237 7.86 10.68 5.31
CA PHE A 237 7.64 9.76 6.43
C PHE A 237 8.91 9.34 7.18
N ASN A 238 10.08 9.71 6.63
CA ASN A 238 11.41 9.31 7.07
C ASN A 238 11.56 7.78 7.07
N GLU A 239 11.24 7.19 5.92
CA GLU A 239 11.33 5.76 5.62
C GLU A 239 12.54 5.48 4.70
N GLU A 240 13.01 4.24 4.73
CA GLU A 240 14.26 3.82 4.08
C GLU A 240 14.09 3.62 2.58
N VAL A 241 14.76 4.44 1.78
CA VAL A 241 14.61 4.44 0.31
C VAL A 241 15.10 3.14 -0.31
N ASP A 242 16.20 2.60 0.21
CA ASP A 242 16.88 1.37 -0.21
C ASP A 242 16.04 0.10 0.01
N GLN A 243 15.02 0.17 0.87
CA GLN A 243 14.07 -0.94 1.06
C GLN A 243 13.03 -1.02 -0.08
N MET A 244 12.79 0.08 -0.80
CA MET A 244 11.86 0.13 -1.93
C MET A 244 12.57 0.18 -3.28
N PHE A 245 13.69 0.90 -3.35
CA PHE A 245 14.48 1.13 -4.56
C PHE A 245 15.91 0.65 -4.36
N HIS A 246 16.34 -0.31 -5.17
CA HIS A 246 17.73 -0.78 -5.20
C HIS A 246 18.41 -0.29 -6.48
N MET A 247 19.35 0.64 -6.37
CA MET A 247 20.02 1.22 -7.53
C MET A 247 21.16 0.32 -7.99
N VAL A 248 21.22 0.07 -9.29
CA VAL A 248 22.31 -0.62 -9.98
C VAL A 248 22.79 0.22 -11.16
N ASP A 249 23.88 -0.21 -11.80
CA ASP A 249 24.34 0.45 -13.02
C ASP A 249 23.25 0.42 -14.11
N GLU A 250 23.20 1.46 -14.95
CA GLU A 250 22.20 1.59 -16.01
C GLU A 250 22.22 0.43 -17.00
N THR A 251 23.39 -0.18 -17.21
CA THR A 251 23.59 -1.32 -18.12
C THR A 251 23.54 -2.68 -17.43
N CYS A 252 23.26 -2.71 -16.12
CA CYS A 252 23.24 -3.93 -15.32
C CYS A 252 22.19 -4.93 -15.83
N LEU A 253 22.63 -6.16 -16.09
CA LEU A 253 21.76 -7.26 -16.48
C LEU A 253 21.19 -7.98 -15.25
N PRO A 254 20.02 -8.66 -15.35
CA PRO A 254 19.44 -9.40 -14.23
C PRO A 254 20.41 -10.40 -13.58
N SER A 255 21.25 -11.06 -14.36
CA SER A 255 22.24 -12.03 -13.85
C SER A 255 23.38 -11.41 -13.05
N GLU A 256 23.57 -10.10 -13.11
CA GLU A 256 24.67 -9.37 -12.46
C GLU A 256 24.26 -8.74 -11.12
N VAL A 257 22.96 -8.71 -10.82
CA VAL A 257 22.45 -8.14 -9.57
C VAL A 257 22.83 -9.06 -8.40
N ASP A 258 23.44 -8.48 -7.37
CA ASP A 258 23.71 -9.17 -6.11
C ASP A 258 22.42 -9.30 -5.29
N CYS A 259 21.67 -10.35 -5.59
CA CYS A 259 20.39 -10.65 -4.96
C CYS A 259 20.47 -10.77 -3.43
N THR A 260 21.64 -11.08 -2.85
CA THR A 260 21.81 -11.21 -1.40
C THR A 260 21.66 -9.89 -0.65
N LYS A 261 21.84 -8.76 -1.37
CA LYS A 261 21.66 -7.40 -0.85
C LYS A 261 20.22 -6.89 -0.98
N LEU A 262 19.34 -7.63 -1.67
CA LEU A 262 17.97 -7.22 -1.87
C LEU A 262 17.10 -7.49 -0.63
N PRO A 263 16.08 -6.66 -0.37
CA PRO A 263 15.05 -6.99 0.59
C PRO A 263 14.35 -8.30 0.24
N ARG A 264 13.88 -9.03 1.27
CA ARG A 264 13.00 -10.19 1.05
C ARG A 264 11.59 -9.79 0.61
N THR A 265 11.19 -8.56 0.93
CA THR A 265 9.93 -7.99 0.46
C THR A 265 10.08 -7.43 -0.95
N PRO A 266 8.98 -7.32 -1.72
CA PRO A 266 9.02 -6.76 -3.06
C PRO A 266 9.73 -5.40 -3.13
N CYS A 267 10.68 -5.26 -4.06
CA CYS A 267 11.38 -4.00 -4.32
C CYS A 267 11.58 -3.77 -5.83
N ILE A 268 11.79 -2.51 -6.19
CA ILE A 268 12.11 -2.08 -7.55
C ILE A 268 13.63 -1.96 -7.64
N ILE A 269 14.25 -2.70 -8.55
CA ILE A 269 15.63 -2.49 -8.94
C ILE A 269 15.64 -1.42 -10.02
N VAL A 270 16.39 -0.35 -9.80
CA VAL A 270 16.47 0.82 -10.67
C VAL A 270 17.78 0.76 -11.44
N CYS A 271 17.71 0.60 -12.75
CA CYS A 271 18.89 0.65 -13.62
C CYS A 271 19.25 2.11 -13.87
N GLY A 272 20.15 2.64 -13.06
CA GLY A 272 20.56 4.04 -13.07
C GLY A 272 20.60 4.67 -11.67
N SER A 273 20.91 5.97 -11.63
CA SER A 273 21.20 6.68 -10.38
C SER A 273 19.95 7.14 -9.61
N SER A 274 18.79 7.26 -10.25
CA SER A 274 17.55 7.71 -9.61
C SER A 274 16.32 7.04 -10.23
N PRO A 275 15.31 6.64 -9.41
CA PRO A 275 14.02 6.14 -9.92
C PRO A 275 13.29 7.12 -10.84
N VAL A 276 13.59 8.42 -10.75
CA VAL A 276 12.91 9.49 -11.50
C VAL A 276 13.47 9.63 -12.91
N THR A 277 14.76 9.33 -13.10
CA THR A 277 15.46 9.52 -14.38
C THR A 277 15.80 8.20 -15.07
N ALA A 278 15.63 7.06 -14.41
CA ALA A 278 15.86 5.75 -14.98
C ALA A 278 14.77 5.40 -16.01
N GLU A 279 15.18 4.71 -17.07
CA GLU A 279 14.30 4.23 -18.15
C GLU A 279 14.04 2.72 -18.07
N HIS A 280 14.83 2.01 -17.25
CA HIS A 280 14.76 0.57 -17.08
C HIS A 280 14.67 0.17 -15.60
N PHE A 281 13.83 -0.82 -15.33
CA PHE A 281 13.56 -1.34 -14.00
C PHE A 281 13.48 -2.86 -14.03
N MET A 282 13.78 -3.47 -12.90
CA MET A 282 13.54 -4.89 -12.63
C MET A 282 12.77 -5.02 -11.31
N ILE A 283 12.14 -6.17 -11.08
CA ILE A 283 11.41 -6.45 -9.84
C ILE A 283 12.03 -7.64 -9.16
N SER A 284 12.28 -7.48 -7.86
CA SER A 284 12.63 -8.58 -6.99
C SER A 284 11.54 -8.86 -5.98
N VAL A 285 11.29 -10.13 -5.74
CA VAL A 285 10.46 -10.64 -4.65
C VAL A 285 11.24 -11.78 -4.00
N ASP A 286 11.38 -11.74 -2.67
CA ASP A 286 12.14 -12.74 -1.91
C ASP A 286 13.56 -12.97 -2.43
N GLN A 287 14.26 -11.88 -2.76
CA GLN A 287 15.64 -11.91 -3.29
C GLN A 287 15.78 -12.66 -4.63
N ILE A 288 14.69 -12.85 -5.36
CA ILE A 288 14.70 -13.42 -6.71
C ILE A 288 14.26 -12.33 -7.67
N ILE A 289 14.94 -12.18 -8.81
CA ILE A 289 14.47 -11.28 -9.88
C ILE A 289 13.38 -12.00 -10.63
N VAL A 290 12.14 -11.55 -10.43
CA VAL A 290 10.95 -12.17 -11.02
C VAL A 290 10.50 -11.47 -12.30
N ASN A 291 11.00 -10.26 -12.55
CA ASN A 291 10.83 -9.58 -13.83
C ASN A 291 12.08 -8.73 -14.11
N GLY A 292 12.79 -9.04 -15.20
CA GLY A 292 14.09 -8.44 -15.52
C GLY A 292 14.05 -7.29 -16.52
N SER A 293 12.89 -6.89 -17.05
CA SER A 293 12.83 -5.88 -18.10
C SER A 293 11.51 -5.11 -18.09
N ILE A 294 11.52 -3.96 -17.42
CA ILE A 294 10.38 -3.04 -17.37
C ILE A 294 10.83 -1.66 -17.82
N THR A 295 10.12 -1.06 -18.76
CA THR A 295 10.43 0.27 -19.31
C THR A 295 9.49 1.36 -18.80
N ASN A 296 8.48 1.02 -18.02
CA ASN A 296 7.49 1.95 -17.50
C ASN A 296 7.35 1.85 -15.99
N PHE A 297 7.54 2.98 -15.30
CA PHE A 297 7.48 3.04 -13.85
C PHE A 297 6.11 2.65 -13.26
N SER A 298 5.00 2.91 -13.95
CA SER A 298 3.67 2.51 -13.48
C SER A 298 3.49 0.99 -13.44
N ASP A 299 4.13 0.27 -14.35
CA ASP A 299 4.14 -1.19 -14.36
C ASP A 299 5.09 -1.72 -13.29
N ALA A 300 6.27 -1.09 -13.11
CA ALA A 300 7.18 -1.42 -12.01
C ALA A 300 6.52 -1.22 -10.64
N LEU A 301 5.76 -0.14 -10.45
CA LEU A 301 5.00 0.12 -9.23
C LEU A 301 3.92 -0.94 -8.99
N LEU A 302 3.17 -1.32 -10.04
CA LEU A 302 2.16 -2.38 -9.92
C LEU A 302 2.80 -3.72 -9.58
N LEU A 303 3.92 -4.08 -10.22
CA LEU A 303 4.62 -5.34 -10.00
C LEU A 303 5.36 -5.38 -8.65
N MET A 304 5.73 -4.24 -8.07
CA MET A 304 6.22 -4.17 -6.68
C MET A 304 5.07 -4.21 -5.65
N PHE A 305 3.97 -3.50 -5.90
CA PHE A 305 2.87 -3.39 -4.93
C PHE A 305 1.96 -4.63 -4.92
N GLY A 306 1.67 -5.19 -6.10
CA GLY A 306 0.77 -6.32 -6.31
C GLY A 306 1.11 -7.55 -5.46
N PRO A 307 2.37 -8.01 -5.39
CA PRO A 307 2.77 -9.19 -4.61
C PRO A 307 2.45 -9.09 -3.11
N TYR A 308 2.36 -7.89 -2.51
CA TYR A 308 1.89 -7.77 -1.14
C TYR A 308 0.49 -8.36 -0.95
N TYR A 309 -0.39 -8.23 -1.95
CA TYR A 309 -1.72 -8.83 -1.93
C TYR A 309 -1.69 -10.22 -2.53
N CYS A 310 -1.21 -10.32 -3.77
CA CYS A 310 -1.23 -11.55 -4.55
C CYS A 310 -0.42 -12.66 -3.87
N LEU A 311 0.72 -12.38 -3.23
CA LEU A 311 1.53 -13.40 -2.56
C LEU A 311 1.39 -13.41 -1.03
N ASN A 312 0.39 -12.69 -0.49
CA ASN A 312 0.16 -12.58 0.94
C ASN A 312 1.39 -12.09 1.75
N ILE A 313 2.15 -11.15 1.20
CA ILE A 313 3.33 -10.59 1.87
C ILE A 313 2.92 -9.43 2.79
N SER A 314 3.42 -9.42 4.02
CA SER A 314 3.25 -8.31 4.97
C SER A 314 4.06 -7.08 4.55
N TYR A 315 3.56 -5.88 4.84
CA TYR A 315 4.35 -4.66 4.65
C TYR A 315 5.51 -4.63 5.65
N PRO A 316 6.75 -4.40 5.19
CA PRO A 316 7.88 -4.25 6.10
C PRO A 316 7.69 -2.99 6.96
N ALA A 317 8.13 -3.06 8.21
CA ALA A 317 7.96 -1.95 9.15
C ALA A 317 8.66 -0.66 8.69
N THR A 318 9.73 -0.79 7.89
CA THR A 318 10.53 0.29 7.29
C THR A 318 9.79 1.08 6.21
N LEU A 319 8.79 0.49 5.56
CA LEU A 319 7.99 1.12 4.48
C LEU A 319 6.50 1.22 4.81
N GLY A 320 6.10 0.80 6.01
CA GLY A 320 4.69 0.54 6.33
C GLY A 320 3.79 1.76 6.23
N THR A 321 4.31 2.99 6.36
CA THR A 321 3.52 4.21 6.20
C THR A 321 3.31 4.55 4.73
N THR A 322 4.37 4.50 3.92
CA THR A 322 4.30 4.72 2.47
C THR A 322 3.41 3.67 1.82
N LEU A 323 3.61 2.38 2.09
CA LEU A 323 2.79 1.31 1.51
C LEU A 323 1.31 1.41 1.89
N GLU A 324 1.00 1.79 3.14
CA GLU A 324 -0.39 2.04 3.55
C GLU A 324 -0.98 3.30 2.89
N PHE A 325 -0.16 4.33 2.62
CA PHE A 325 -0.60 5.47 1.81
C PHE A 325 -0.91 5.05 0.37
N LEU A 326 -0.03 4.26 -0.27
CA LEU A 326 -0.26 3.75 -1.63
C LEU A 326 -1.54 2.90 -1.68
N GLN A 327 -1.71 1.99 -0.71
CA GLN A 327 -2.90 1.17 -0.56
C GLN A 327 -4.19 2.01 -0.60
N ARG A 328 -4.27 3.03 0.25
CA ARG A 328 -5.51 3.80 0.48
C ARG A 328 -5.75 4.85 -0.58
N CYS A 329 -4.70 5.56 -0.98
CA CYS A 329 -4.79 6.70 -1.89
C CYS A 329 -4.67 6.24 -3.33
N LEU A 330 -3.61 5.51 -3.70
CA LEU A 330 -3.35 5.15 -5.10
C LEU A 330 -4.21 3.96 -5.54
N PHE A 331 -4.21 2.87 -4.77
CA PHE A 331 -4.91 1.63 -5.11
C PHE A 331 -6.36 1.56 -4.57
N LYS A 332 -6.78 2.54 -3.75
CA LYS A 332 -8.15 2.64 -3.19
C LYS A 332 -8.63 1.40 -2.39
N ILE A 333 -7.71 0.63 -1.82
CA ILE A 333 -8.05 -0.53 -0.97
C ILE A 333 -8.25 -0.04 0.47
N ASN A 334 -9.51 0.13 0.88
CA ASN A 334 -9.87 0.77 2.14
C ASN A 334 -10.70 -0.15 3.07
N PRO A 335 -10.10 -1.20 3.68
CA PRO A 335 -10.80 -2.00 4.66
C PRO A 335 -11.08 -1.20 5.94
N ASP A 336 -12.22 -1.46 6.58
CA ASP A 336 -12.65 -0.82 7.84
C ASP A 336 -11.68 -1.09 9.00
N LYS A 337 -10.96 -2.22 8.94
CA LYS A 337 -9.97 -2.66 9.94
C LYS A 337 -8.86 -3.43 9.24
N GLY A 338 -7.67 -3.42 9.83
CA GLY A 338 -6.52 -4.14 9.33
C GLY A 338 -5.53 -3.23 8.61
N SER A 339 -4.25 -3.49 8.83
CA SER A 339 -3.12 -2.92 8.08
C SER A 339 -2.20 -4.08 7.80
N LYS A 340 -1.60 -4.13 6.60
CA LYS A 340 -0.64 -5.19 6.25
C LYS A 340 0.68 -5.07 6.99
N VAL A 341 0.86 -4.03 7.81
CA VAL A 341 2.01 -3.93 8.73
C VAL A 341 1.76 -4.81 9.95
N GLU A 342 2.63 -5.78 10.19
CA GLU A 342 2.61 -6.57 11.42
C GLU A 342 2.93 -5.69 12.63
N ARG A 343 1.89 -5.29 13.39
CA ARG A 343 2.05 -4.54 14.64
C ARG A 343 1.48 -5.30 15.82
N GLY A 344 2.27 -5.37 16.89
CA GLY A 344 1.84 -5.92 18.18
C GLY A 344 0.69 -5.11 18.81
N SER A 345 -0.43 -5.79 19.06
CA SER A 345 -1.51 -5.50 20.03
C SER A 345 -2.34 -4.20 19.94
N ARG A 346 -1.98 -3.16 19.17
CA ARG A 346 -2.83 -1.94 19.00
C ARG A 346 -3.24 -1.72 17.56
N LYS A 347 -4.26 -2.45 17.10
CA LYS A 347 -4.94 -2.24 15.81
C LYS A 347 -5.66 -0.88 15.79
N GLN A 348 -5.02 0.17 15.30
CA GLN A 348 -5.74 1.30 14.72
C GLN A 348 -6.14 0.92 13.30
N ALA A 349 -7.32 1.36 12.84
CA ALA A 349 -7.80 1.03 11.49
C ALA A 349 -6.89 1.60 10.41
N VAL A 350 -6.32 2.80 10.65
CA VAL A 350 -5.42 3.50 9.73
C VAL A 350 -4.20 4.03 10.49
N ASN A 351 -3.03 4.03 9.85
CA ASN A 351 -1.82 4.65 10.36
C ASN A 351 -2.04 6.17 10.58
N PRO A 352 -1.77 6.71 11.79
CA PRO A 352 -1.95 8.13 12.09
C PRO A 352 -1.20 9.10 11.19
N LYS A 353 -0.03 8.71 10.67
CA LYS A 353 0.75 9.53 9.75
C LYS A 353 0.03 9.64 8.40
N VAL A 354 -0.48 8.51 7.88
CA VAL A 354 -1.27 8.44 6.65
C VAL A 354 -2.54 9.30 6.75
N LEU A 355 -3.33 9.14 7.83
CA LEU A 355 -4.51 9.99 8.08
C LEU A 355 -4.16 11.48 8.12
N SER A 356 -3.04 11.83 8.77
CA SER A 356 -2.63 13.23 8.87
C SER A 356 -2.25 13.81 7.51
N MET A 357 -1.61 13.01 6.66
CA MET A 357 -1.21 13.45 5.33
C MET A 357 -2.44 13.60 4.42
N ILE A 358 -3.34 12.62 4.41
CA ILE A 358 -4.61 12.67 3.68
C ILE A 358 -5.39 13.94 4.03
N SER A 359 -5.57 14.23 5.32
CA SER A 359 -6.28 15.42 5.78
C SER A 359 -5.61 16.71 5.30
N ARG A 360 -4.27 16.77 5.27
CA ARG A 360 -3.54 17.96 4.84
C ARG A 360 -3.58 18.17 3.33
N ILE A 361 -3.56 17.09 2.54
CA ILE A 361 -3.76 17.16 1.09
C ILE A 361 -5.17 17.69 0.79
N ALA A 362 -6.20 17.15 1.46
CA ALA A 362 -7.56 17.64 1.31
C ALA A 362 -7.67 19.13 1.72
N ASP A 363 -7.10 19.53 2.86
CA ASP A 363 -7.10 20.93 3.31
C ASP A 363 -6.37 21.88 2.33
N PHE A 364 -5.35 21.39 1.61
CA PHE A 364 -4.62 22.15 0.60
C PHE A 364 -5.49 22.39 -0.63
N GLU A 365 -6.16 21.35 -1.12
CA GLU A 365 -7.06 21.43 -2.28
C GLU A 365 -8.30 22.28 -2.05
N TRP A 366 -8.75 22.41 -0.81
CA TRP A 366 -9.85 23.31 -0.45
C TRP A 366 -9.45 24.80 -0.46
N ARG A 367 -8.14 25.11 -0.44
CA ARG A 367 -7.63 26.49 -0.38
C ARG A 367 -7.20 27.02 -1.74
N GLU A 368 -6.91 26.14 -2.69
CA GLU A 368 -6.78 26.46 -4.12
C GLU A 368 -8.17 26.54 -4.76
#